data_AF-A0A8H6DUK4-F1
#
_entry.id   AF-A0A8H6DUK4-F1
#
_cell.length_a   1.000
_cell.length_b   1.000
_cell.length_c   1.000
_cell.angle_alpha   90.00
_cell.angle_beta   90.00
_cell.angle_gamma   90.00
#
_symmetry.space_group_name_H-M   'P 1'
#
loop_
_entity.id
_entity.type
_entity.pdbx_description
1 polymer ?
#
loop_
_entity_poly.entity_id
_entity_poly.type
_entity_poly.pdbx_seq_one_letter_code
_entity_poly.pdbx_strand_id
1 'polypeptide(L)'
;MPRQQRSIRTSCEGRLSLAIASYRNNPKQSVRALAAAYDVPKSTLQTQENKKLRIENQRQQQKQHRQRQYIASGGVLQVQQAQQLAAEAERMVMEASQSQAGERRQRAPPTCTKCHTPGHTRTQCR
;
A
#
# COMPACT_ATOMS: atom_id res chain seq x y z
N MET A 1 -31.35 6.60 -37.01
CA MET A 1 -30.19 7.36 -36.48
C MET A 1 -29.13 7.47 -37.57
N PRO A 2 -28.62 8.66 -37.93
CA PRO A 2 -27.75 8.83 -39.10
C PRO A 2 -26.32 8.36 -38.80
N ARG A 3 -25.83 7.40 -39.59
CA ARG A 3 -24.52 6.74 -39.44
C ARG A 3 -23.35 7.74 -39.55
N GLN A 4 -23.50 8.78 -40.37
CA GLN A 4 -22.50 9.84 -40.57
C GLN A 4 -22.26 10.70 -39.33
N GLN A 5 -23.28 10.99 -38.53
CA GLN A 5 -23.07 11.77 -37.30
C GLN A 5 -22.27 11.00 -36.25
N ARG A 6 -22.37 9.65 -36.22
CA ARG A 6 -21.57 8.83 -35.31
C ARG A 6 -20.09 8.84 -35.66
N SER A 7 -19.73 8.69 -36.95
CA SER A 7 -18.33 8.69 -37.38
C SER A 7 -17.63 10.05 -37.17
N ILE A 8 -18.35 11.15 -37.39
CA ILE A 8 -17.85 12.50 -37.12
C ILE A 8 -17.60 12.69 -35.62
N ARG A 9 -18.53 12.25 -34.76
CA ARG A 9 -18.36 12.30 -33.31
C ARG A 9 -17.17 11.49 -32.81
N THR A 10 -17.00 10.25 -33.29
CA THR A 10 -15.86 9.42 -32.90
C THR A 10 -14.52 10.03 -33.32
N SER A 11 -14.47 10.70 -34.48
CA SER A 11 -13.26 11.38 -34.94
C SER A 11 -12.90 12.59 -34.05
N CYS A 12 -13.89 13.40 -33.66
CA CYS A 12 -13.67 14.51 -32.71
C CYS A 12 -13.22 14.03 -31.32
N GLU A 13 -13.80 12.95 -30.82
CA GLU A 13 -13.42 12.33 -29.53
C GLU A 13 -11.98 11.80 -29.56
N GLY A 14 -11.56 11.21 -30.69
CA GLY A 14 -10.18 10.78 -30.91
C GLY A 14 -9.20 11.94 -30.85
N ARG A 15 -9.43 13.01 -31.62
CA ARG A 15 -8.57 14.21 -31.66
C ARG A 15 -8.44 14.86 -30.28
N LEU A 16 -9.55 14.99 -29.55
CA LEU A 16 -9.54 15.49 -28.18
C LEU A 16 -8.68 14.62 -27.25
N SER A 17 -8.77 13.29 -27.39
CA SER A 17 -7.99 12.35 -26.58
C SER A 17 -6.49 12.46 -26.85
N LEU A 18 -6.09 12.55 -28.12
CA LEU A 18 -4.70 12.77 -28.53
C LEU A 18 -4.17 14.12 -28.03
N ALA A 19 -4.95 15.19 -28.15
CA ALA A 19 -4.56 16.51 -27.67
C ALA A 19 -4.31 16.54 -26.15
N ILE A 20 -5.16 15.88 -25.37
CA ILE A 20 -4.98 15.74 -23.92
C ILE A 20 -3.73 14.93 -23.58
N ALA A 21 -3.49 13.82 -24.29
CA ALA A 21 -2.28 13.01 -24.08
C ALA A 21 -1.00 13.82 -24.39
N SER A 22 -1.00 14.59 -25.48
CA SER A 22 0.11 15.47 -25.85
C SER A 22 0.39 16.53 -24.79
N TYR A 23 -0.66 17.18 -24.26
CA TYR A 23 -0.55 18.16 -23.18
C TYR A 23 0.06 17.56 -21.91
N ARG A 24 -0.34 16.34 -21.54
CA ARG A 24 0.20 15.63 -20.36
C ARG A 24 1.68 15.27 -20.50
N ASN A 25 2.12 14.92 -21.70
CA ASN A 25 3.53 14.62 -21.96
C ASN A 25 4.41 15.88 -21.95
N ASN A 26 3.86 17.05 -22.30
CA ASN A 26 4.60 18.31 -22.37
C ASN A 26 3.75 19.49 -21.86
N PRO A 27 3.71 19.73 -20.53
CA PRO A 27 2.83 20.74 -19.92
C PRO A 27 3.22 22.19 -20.25
N LYS A 28 4.39 22.41 -20.87
CA LYS A 28 4.85 23.73 -21.32
C LYS A 28 4.19 24.18 -22.64
N GLN A 29 3.51 23.29 -23.36
CA GLN A 29 2.84 23.64 -24.60
C GLN A 29 1.60 24.51 -24.34
N SER A 30 1.39 25.51 -25.18
CA SER A 30 0.21 26.35 -25.03
C SER A 30 -1.06 25.59 -25.42
N VAL A 31 -2.08 25.65 -24.56
CA VAL A 31 -3.39 25.04 -24.80
C VAL A 31 -4.02 25.55 -26.11
N ARG A 32 -3.76 26.80 -26.49
CA ARG A 32 -4.23 27.39 -27.76
C ARG A 32 -3.55 26.74 -28.97
N ALA A 33 -2.23 26.52 -28.93
CA ALA A 33 -1.52 25.86 -30.03
C ALA A 33 -1.95 24.39 -30.19
N LEU A 34 -2.16 23.67 -29.08
CA LEU A 34 -2.67 22.30 -29.10
C LEU A 34 -4.09 22.22 -29.67
N ALA A 35 -4.97 23.12 -29.25
CA ALA A 35 -6.33 23.21 -29.79
C ALA A 35 -6.33 23.41 -31.32
N ALA A 36 -5.44 24.27 -31.83
CA ALA A 36 -5.28 24.49 -33.27
C ALA A 36 -4.67 23.27 -33.98
N ALA A 37 -3.61 22.68 -33.42
CA ALA A 37 -2.89 21.55 -34.04
C ALA A 37 -3.76 20.28 -34.19
N TYR A 38 -4.65 20.04 -33.21
CA TYR A 38 -5.56 18.90 -33.24
C TYR A 38 -6.97 19.25 -33.76
N ASP A 39 -7.20 20.50 -34.18
CA ASP A 39 -8.50 21.02 -34.64
C ASP A 39 -9.64 20.69 -33.65
N VAL A 40 -9.44 21.09 -32.40
CA VAL A 40 -10.39 20.92 -31.29
C VAL A 40 -10.65 22.27 -30.64
N PRO A 41 -11.90 22.62 -30.29
CA PRO A 41 -12.17 23.87 -29.58
C PRO A 41 -11.41 23.94 -28.25
N LYS A 42 -10.78 25.09 -27.99
CA LYS A 42 -10.02 25.36 -26.76
C LYS A 42 -10.84 25.10 -25.50
N SER A 43 -12.10 25.56 -25.48
CA SER A 43 -13.02 25.39 -24.35
C SER A 43 -13.28 23.92 -24.04
N THR A 44 -13.47 23.08 -25.06
CA THR A 44 -13.66 21.64 -24.93
C THR A 44 -12.42 20.97 -24.33
N LEU A 45 -11.22 21.31 -24.83
CA LEU A 45 -9.97 20.76 -24.31
C LEU A 45 -9.75 21.14 -22.84
N GLN A 46 -9.94 22.42 -22.49
CA GLN A 46 -9.82 22.90 -21.12
C GLN A 46 -10.85 22.28 -20.17
N THR A 47 -12.09 22.11 -20.64
CA THR A 47 -13.17 21.52 -19.83
C THR A 47 -12.87 20.07 -19.51
N GLN A 48 -12.43 19.31 -20.52
CA GLN A 48 -12.10 17.90 -20.36
C GLN A 48 -10.89 17.69 -19.44
N GLU A 49 -9.86 18.54 -19.55
CA GLU A 49 -8.70 18.46 -18.66
C GLU A 49 -9.05 18.85 -17.23
N ASN A 50 -9.79 19.95 -17.03
CA ASN A 50 -10.28 20.33 -15.69
C ASN A 50 -11.13 19.23 -15.06
N LYS A 51 -11.98 18.55 -15.84
CA LYS A 51 -12.78 17.43 -15.35
C LYS A 51 -11.89 16.29 -14.85
N LYS A 52 -10.86 15.90 -15.62
CA LYS A 52 -9.91 14.86 -15.21
C LYS A 52 -9.14 15.26 -13.95
N LEU A 53 -8.62 16.48 -13.91
CA LEU A 53 -7.90 17.03 -12.75
C LEU A 53 -8.78 17.02 -11.49
N ARG A 54 -10.06 17.41 -11.61
CA ARG A 54 -11.00 17.37 -10.48
C ARG A 54 -11.24 15.94 -9.96
N ILE A 55 -11.38 14.97 -10.86
CA ILE A 55 -11.56 13.56 -10.48
C ILE A 55 -10.32 13.02 -9.77
N GLU A 56 -9.12 13.29 -10.31
CA GLU A 56 -7.85 12.85 -9.71
C GLU A 56 -7.64 13.50 -8.34
N ASN A 57 -7.92 14.80 -8.21
CA ASN A 57 -7.84 15.53 -6.95
C ASN A 57 -8.83 14.97 -5.92
N GLN A 58 -10.10 14.75 -6.30
CA GLN A 58 -11.11 14.15 -5.42
C GLN A 58 -10.68 12.76 -4.94
N ARG A 59 -10.14 11.92 -5.83
CA ARG A 59 -9.61 10.60 -5.46
C ARG A 59 -8.44 10.71 -4.47
N GLN A 60 -7.56 11.69 -4.65
CA GLN A 60 -6.45 11.94 -3.74
C GLN A 60 -6.94 12.41 -2.37
N GLN A 61 -7.91 13.33 -2.33
CA GLN A 61 -8.53 13.80 -1.09
C GLN A 61 -9.22 12.65 -0.35
N GLN A 62 -9.96 11.78 -1.04
CA GLN A 62 -10.58 10.61 -0.41
C GLN A 62 -9.55 9.66 0.20
N LYS A 63 -8.42 9.40 -0.49
CA LYS A 63 -7.32 8.59 0.05
C LYS A 63 -6.72 9.21 1.31
N GLN A 64 -6.46 10.52 1.28
CA GLN A 64 -5.93 11.24 2.44
C GLN A 64 -6.91 11.22 3.61
N HIS A 65 -8.19 11.44 3.35
CA HIS A 65 -9.23 11.41 4.37
C HIS A 65 -9.32 10.02 5.01
N ARG A 66 -9.35 8.95 4.21
CA ARG A 66 -9.35 7.56 4.69
C ARG A 66 -8.12 7.26 5.55
N GLN A 67 -6.94 7.72 5.14
CA GLN A 67 -5.71 7.55 5.92
C GLN A 67 -5.79 8.29 7.26
N ARG A 68 -6.26 9.54 7.27
CA ARG A 68 -6.44 10.33 8.50
C ARG A 68 -7.44 9.68 9.45
N GLN A 69 -8.57 9.19 8.91
CA GLN A 69 -9.56 8.44 9.69
C GLN A 69 -8.96 7.18 10.31
N TYR A 70 -8.19 6.40 9.54
CA TYR A 70 -7.53 5.19 10.04
C TYR A 70 -6.52 5.46 11.17
N ILE A 71 -5.76 6.56 11.07
CA ILE A 71 -4.86 7.00 12.14
C ILE A 71 -5.66 7.45 13.38
N ALA A 72 -6.70 8.27 13.18
CA ALA A 72 -7.54 8.77 14.26
C ALA A 72 -8.29 7.64 14.99
N SER A 73 -8.71 6.60 14.28
CA SER A 73 -9.39 5.43 14.84
C SER A 73 -8.44 4.39 15.45
N GLY A 74 -7.13 4.66 15.53
CA GLY A 74 -6.14 3.75 16.15
C GLY A 74 -5.87 2.47 15.36
N GLY A 75 -5.99 2.51 14.03
CA GLY A 75 -6.06 1.31 13.19
C GLY A 75 -4.85 0.36 13.22
N VAL A 76 -3.63 0.84 13.45
CA VAL A 76 -2.45 0.01 13.79
C VAL A 76 -2.29 0.09 15.30
N LEU A 77 -2.00 -1.06 15.95
CA LEU A 77 -1.84 -1.22 17.39
C LEU A 77 -1.34 0.07 18.05
N GLN A 78 -2.26 0.76 18.74
CA GLN A 78 -1.99 2.09 19.30
C GLN A 78 -0.83 1.94 20.29
N VAL A 79 0.09 2.92 20.32
CA VAL A 79 1.31 2.83 21.15
C VAL A 79 1.02 2.40 22.58
N GLN A 80 -0.07 2.91 23.16
CA GLN A 80 -0.50 2.57 24.51
C GLN A 80 -1.02 1.14 24.67
N GLN A 81 -1.73 0.62 23.66
CA GLN A 81 -2.19 -0.77 23.62
C GLN A 81 -1.00 -1.74 23.43
N ALA A 82 0.00 -1.35 22.64
CA ALA A 82 1.24 -2.11 22.49
C ALA A 82 2.04 -2.15 23.80
N GLN A 83 2.13 -1.02 24.49
CA GLN A 83 2.76 -0.93 25.81
C GLN A 83 2.04 -1.81 26.85
N GLN A 84 0.71 -1.84 26.85
CA GLN A 84 -0.07 -2.71 27.75
C GLN A 84 0.20 -4.18 27.48
N LEU A 85 0.19 -4.61 26.21
CA LEU A 85 0.49 -6.00 25.85
C LEU A 85 1.94 -6.39 26.22
N ALA A 86 2.89 -5.49 26.02
CA ALA A 86 4.27 -5.72 26.43
C ALA A 86 4.40 -5.87 27.96
N ALA A 87 3.75 -4.98 28.72
CA ALA A 87 3.73 -5.06 30.18
C ALA A 87 3.00 -6.32 30.68
N GLU A 88 1.91 -6.73 30.03
CA GLU A 88 1.20 -7.99 30.33
C GLU A 88 2.09 -9.20 30.08
N ALA A 89 2.83 -9.24 28.97
CA ALA A 89 3.77 -10.31 28.68
C ALA A 89 4.91 -10.37 29.71
N GLU A 90 5.46 -9.23 30.12
CA GLU A 90 6.47 -9.16 31.19
C GLU A 90 5.93 -9.69 32.52
N ARG A 91 4.68 -9.33 32.89
CA ARG A 91 4.02 -9.85 34.10
C ARG A 91 3.82 -11.37 34.04
N MET A 92 3.35 -11.90 32.91
CA MET A 92 3.19 -13.34 32.73
C MET A 92 4.52 -14.11 32.86
N VAL A 93 5.63 -13.55 32.36
CA VAL A 93 6.97 -14.13 32.50
C VAL A 93 7.46 -14.11 33.94
N MET A 94 7.20 -13.02 34.68
CA MET A 94 7.55 -12.90 36.10
C MET A 94 6.72 -13.88 36.98
N GLU A 95 5.41 -14.01 36.73
CA GLU A 95 4.53 -14.95 37.43
C GLU A 95 4.88 -16.41 37.13
N ALA A 96 5.21 -16.73 35.87
CA ALA A 96 5.72 -18.05 35.49
C ALA A 96 7.07 -18.37 36.16
N SER A 97 7.91 -17.36 36.40
CA SER A 97 9.19 -17.52 37.10
C SER A 97 9.02 -17.80 38.60
N GLN A 98 7.99 -17.24 39.24
CA GLN A 98 7.67 -17.48 40.65
C GLN A 98 7.02 -18.86 40.89
N SER A 99 6.20 -19.32 39.94
CA SER A 99 5.59 -20.66 39.99
C SER A 99 6.53 -21.78 39.49
N GLN A 100 7.66 -21.43 38.86
CA GLN A 100 8.74 -22.37 38.47
C GLN A 100 9.92 -22.42 39.45
N ALA A 101 9.73 -22.06 40.72
CA ALA A 101 10.74 -22.35 41.75
C ALA A 101 10.98 -23.87 41.96
N GLY A 102 10.21 -24.76 41.31
CA GLY A 102 10.32 -26.22 41.44
C GLY A 102 10.70 -27.03 40.19
N GLU A 103 10.27 -26.67 38.97
CA GLU A 103 10.43 -27.57 37.80
C GLU A 103 10.74 -26.80 36.51
N ARG A 104 12.01 -26.38 36.33
CA ARG A 104 12.51 -26.10 34.98
C ARG A 104 12.57 -27.43 34.22
N ARG A 105 11.78 -27.57 33.15
CA ARG A 105 11.93 -28.72 32.23
C ARG A 105 13.34 -28.70 31.67
N GLN A 106 14.18 -29.60 32.17
CA GLN A 106 15.54 -29.72 31.65
C GLN A 106 15.47 -30.23 30.22
N ARG A 107 16.19 -29.56 29.33
CA ARG A 107 16.36 -30.05 27.96
C ARG A 107 16.96 -31.44 28.06
N ALA A 108 16.36 -32.41 27.36
CA ALA A 108 16.87 -33.78 27.34
C ALA A 108 18.37 -33.77 26.98
N PRO A 109 19.21 -34.50 27.71
CA PRO A 109 20.65 -34.52 27.46
C PRO A 109 20.93 -34.97 26.01
N PRO A 110 21.97 -34.40 25.36
CA PRO A 110 22.28 -34.75 23.98
C PRO A 110 22.60 -36.23 23.87
N THR A 111 22.08 -36.87 22.82
CA THR A 111 22.37 -38.27 22.50
C THR A 111 23.45 -38.36 21.42
N CYS A 112 24.38 -39.30 21.58
CA CYS A 112 25.43 -39.49 20.59
C CYS A 112 24.87 -40.15 19.33
N THR A 113 25.12 -39.60 18.14
CA THR A 113 24.63 -40.20 16.88
C THR A 113 25.36 -41.47 16.47
N LYS A 114 26.50 -41.81 17.12
CA LYS A 114 27.29 -43.02 16.84
C LYS A 114 26.91 -44.21 17.72
N CYS A 115 26.69 -43.99 19.02
CA CYS A 115 26.40 -45.05 20.01
C CYS A 115 25.04 -44.88 20.72
N HIS A 116 24.28 -43.82 20.43
CA HIS A 116 22.93 -43.53 20.93
C HIS A 116 22.75 -43.44 22.45
N THR A 117 23.84 -43.43 23.22
CA THR A 117 23.80 -43.20 24.66
C THR A 117 23.65 -41.70 24.97
N PRO A 118 22.85 -41.32 25.98
CA PRO A 118 22.73 -39.93 26.43
C PRO A 118 24.01 -39.47 27.14
N GLY A 119 24.30 -38.16 27.08
CA GLY A 119 25.34 -37.51 27.89
C GLY A 119 26.61 -37.11 27.13
N HIS A 120 26.73 -37.40 25.84
CA HIS A 120 27.85 -36.93 25.02
C HIS A 120 27.49 -36.82 23.54
N THR A 121 28.32 -36.12 22.77
CA THR A 121 28.18 -35.95 21.32
C THR A 121 29.20 -36.80 20.55
N ARG A 122 28.99 -37.00 19.24
CA ARG A 122 29.85 -37.84 18.38
C ARG A 122 31.34 -37.48 18.45
N THR A 123 31.70 -36.22 18.69
CA THR A 123 33.08 -35.74 18.78
C THR A 123 33.79 -36.15 20.07
N GLN A 124 33.04 -36.59 21.09
CA GLN A 124 33.55 -37.05 22.39
C GLN A 124 33.27 -38.54 22.63
N CYS A 125 32.87 -39.27 21.58
CA CYS A 125 32.60 -40.71 21.63
C CYS A 125 33.93 -41.47 21.57
N ARG A 126 34.26 -42.19 22.66
CA ARG A 126 35.34 -43.19 22.66
C ARG A 126 34.83 -44.52 22.13
#